data_AF-A0A518BZW1-F1
#
_entry.id   AF-A0A518BZW1-F1
#
_cell.length_a   1.000
_cell.length_b   1.000
_cell.length_c   1.000
_cell.angle_alpha   90.00
_cell.angle_beta   90.00
_cell.angle_gamma   90.00
#
_symmetry.space_group_name_H-M   'P 1'
#
loop_
_entity.id
_entity.type
_entity.pdbx_description
1 polymer ?
#
loop_
_entity_poly.entity_id
_entity_poly.type
_entity_poly.pdbx_seq_one_letter_code
_entity_poly.pdbx_strand_id
1 'polypeptide(L)'
;MLNSILGIDFSAARDAGRRIWITRAHINDDALRILEVSDLASLLSVTPSPDDCLPALVDSLCQQPPAIIGIDAPLSVPLRFMPDGYERFVRDCDLTADQLREQIRDEKRKCDTEASTPFAPGNLRMYRQTHAVITRVIRPLVKRHAASVQPMMDASHDQHVLIEACPASSLRTAGRVGELELRPYKGRSAEHRKQRAVILDWLMTKRVLDVPDRLRRRLLDNSGGDALDSLICAVITACARRDLNSPCADHHEREGRVFFKLD
;
A
#
# COMPACT_ATOMS: atom_id res chain seq x y z
N MET A 1 -0.52 -19.85 -7.77
CA MET A 1 -0.51 -18.63 -6.91
C MET A 1 0.31 -17.57 -7.60
N LEU A 2 -0.09 -16.31 -7.48
CA LEU A 2 0.67 -15.18 -8.04
C LEU A 2 2.01 -15.06 -7.30
N ASN A 3 3.10 -14.96 -8.07
CA ASN A 3 4.47 -14.82 -7.53
C ASN A 3 4.99 -13.38 -7.66
N SER A 4 4.34 -12.55 -8.48
CA SER A 4 4.65 -11.13 -8.63
C SER A 4 4.02 -10.33 -7.49
N ILE A 5 4.85 -9.54 -6.81
CA ILE A 5 4.47 -8.69 -5.68
C ILE A 5 4.82 -7.24 -6.00
N LEU A 6 3.86 -6.35 -5.75
CA LEU A 6 4.10 -4.91 -5.73
C LEU A 6 3.78 -4.39 -4.33
N GLY A 7 4.68 -3.56 -3.79
CA GLY A 7 4.40 -2.73 -2.62
C GLY A 7 4.38 -1.27 -3.04
N ILE A 8 3.30 -0.56 -2.74
CA ILE A 8 3.12 0.84 -3.11
C ILE A 8 2.99 1.67 -1.83
N ASP A 9 3.90 2.62 -1.64
CA ASP A 9 3.66 3.75 -0.73
C ASP A 9 2.95 4.84 -1.53
N PHE A 10 1.68 5.13 -1.20
CA PHE A 10 0.82 5.93 -2.06
C PHE A 10 0.73 7.39 -1.59
N SER A 11 0.71 8.33 -2.54
CA SER A 11 0.60 9.76 -2.25
C SER A 11 -0.36 10.45 -3.21
N ALA A 12 -1.14 11.37 -2.68
CA ALA A 12 -1.98 12.30 -3.45
C ALA A 12 -1.41 13.72 -3.46
N ALA A 13 -0.10 13.87 -3.27
CA ALA A 13 0.59 15.15 -3.36
C ALA A 13 0.50 15.75 -4.77
N ARG A 14 0.73 17.07 -4.90
CA ARG A 14 0.76 17.75 -6.21
C ARG A 14 1.86 17.21 -7.14
N ASP A 15 2.92 16.65 -6.55
CA ASP A 15 4.03 15.97 -7.21
C ASP A 15 3.96 14.46 -6.97
N ALA A 16 2.76 13.87 -6.96
CA ALA A 16 2.51 12.46 -6.62
C ALA A 16 3.49 11.49 -7.31
N GLY A 17 3.86 11.71 -8.56
CA GLY A 17 4.80 10.82 -9.25
C GLY A 17 6.19 10.73 -8.61
N ARG A 18 6.63 11.74 -7.84
CA ARG A 18 7.90 11.69 -7.05
C ARG A 18 7.71 11.14 -5.64
N ARG A 19 6.46 11.02 -5.19
CA ARG A 19 6.06 10.67 -3.83
C ARG A 19 5.43 9.29 -3.72
N ILE A 20 4.87 8.78 -4.80
CA ILE A 20 4.44 7.39 -4.91
C ILE A 20 5.70 6.57 -5.18
N TRP A 21 6.02 5.67 -4.26
CA TRP A 21 7.13 4.74 -4.39
C TRP A 21 6.61 3.33 -4.58
N ILE A 22 7.23 2.60 -5.52
CA ILE A 22 6.85 1.25 -5.88
C ILE A 22 8.06 0.35 -5.72
N THR A 23 7.87 -0.71 -4.94
CA THR A 23 8.77 -1.86 -4.88
C THR A 23 8.17 -2.99 -5.71
N ARG A 24 8.91 -3.48 -6.71
CA ARG A 24 8.58 -4.68 -7.49
C ARG A 24 9.44 -5.84 -7.03
N ALA A 25 8.82 -6.98 -6.77
CA ALA A 25 9.50 -8.16 -6.28
C ALA A 25 8.86 -9.45 -6.79
N HIS A 26 9.64 -10.53 -6.80
CA HIS A 26 9.15 -11.89 -7.03
C HIS A 26 9.35 -12.73 -5.78
N ILE A 27 8.40 -13.61 -5.50
CA ILE A 27 8.55 -14.66 -4.48
C ILE A 27 9.09 -15.93 -5.14
N ASN A 28 10.17 -16.48 -4.58
CA ASN A 28 10.69 -17.81 -4.90
C ASN A 28 11.03 -18.55 -3.59
N ASP A 29 10.47 -19.73 -3.35
CA ASP A 29 10.71 -20.52 -2.14
C ASP A 29 10.64 -19.70 -0.82
N ASP A 30 9.59 -18.87 -0.69
CA ASP A 30 9.36 -17.91 0.41
C ASP A 30 10.39 -16.76 0.55
N ALA A 31 11.42 -16.72 -0.31
CA ALA A 31 12.33 -15.59 -0.44
C ALA A 31 11.72 -14.51 -1.35
N LEU A 32 11.82 -13.25 -0.93
CA LEU A 32 11.34 -12.11 -1.71
C LEU A 32 12.55 -11.45 -2.38
N ARG A 33 12.67 -11.62 -3.69
CA ARG A 33 13.72 -11.00 -4.50
C ARG A 33 13.27 -9.64 -4.99
N ILE A 34 13.96 -8.58 -4.57
CA ILE A 34 13.62 -7.22 -4.97
C ILE A 34 14.21 -6.94 -6.35
N LEU A 35 13.34 -6.62 -7.31
CA LEU A 35 13.73 -6.33 -8.69
C LEU A 35 13.96 -4.84 -8.88
N GLU A 36 13.10 -4.03 -8.30
CA GLU A 36 13.11 -2.59 -8.48
C GLU A 36 12.47 -1.88 -7.30
N VAL A 37 13.02 -0.72 -6.95
CA VAL A 37 12.41 0.23 -6.00
C VAL A 37 12.55 1.60 -6.65
N SER A 38 11.44 2.24 -7.02
CA SER A 38 11.46 3.53 -7.72
C SER A 38 10.26 4.41 -7.39
N ASP A 39 10.44 5.73 -7.47
CA ASP A 39 9.32 6.64 -7.60
C ASP A 39 8.60 6.42 -8.94
N LEU A 40 7.29 6.65 -8.95
CA LEU A 40 6.39 6.36 -10.07
C LEU A 40 6.75 7.11 -11.36
N ALA A 41 7.11 8.39 -11.25
CA ALA A 41 7.48 9.21 -12.39
C ALA A 41 8.72 8.66 -13.10
N SER A 42 9.76 8.31 -12.34
CA SER A 42 10.96 7.69 -12.89
C SER A 42 10.70 6.28 -13.43
N LEU A 43 9.84 5.50 -12.75
CA LEU A 43 9.49 4.14 -13.15
C LEU A 43 8.82 4.08 -14.53
N LEU A 44 7.87 4.99 -14.76
CA LEU A 44 7.06 5.00 -15.99
C LEU A 44 7.54 6.04 -17.02
N SER A 45 8.60 6.78 -16.71
CA SER A 45 9.10 7.89 -17.54
C SER A 45 8.02 8.92 -17.87
N VAL A 46 7.23 9.30 -16.87
CA VAL A 46 6.13 10.26 -16.98
C VAL A 46 6.39 11.50 -16.12
N THR A 47 5.64 12.57 -16.39
CA THR A 47 5.61 13.76 -15.54
C THR A 47 5.10 13.41 -14.13
N PRO A 48 5.58 14.10 -13.08
CA PRO A 48 5.22 13.76 -11.71
C PRO A 48 3.83 14.28 -11.28
N SER A 49 3.06 14.87 -12.19
CA SER A 49 1.70 15.34 -11.91
C SER A 49 0.76 14.15 -11.67
N PRO A 50 -0.13 14.19 -10.66
CA PRO A 50 -1.18 13.19 -10.47
C PRO A 50 -1.98 12.88 -11.74
N ASP A 51 -2.24 13.90 -12.56
CA ASP A 51 -3.05 13.82 -13.77
C ASP A 51 -2.40 13.02 -14.89
N ASP A 52 -1.07 12.91 -14.86
CA ASP A 52 -0.32 12.11 -15.82
C ASP A 52 0.09 10.77 -15.21
N CYS A 53 0.60 10.77 -13.96
CA CYS A 53 1.20 9.58 -13.37
C CYS A 53 0.17 8.54 -12.89
N LEU A 54 -1.01 8.96 -12.39
CA LEU A 54 -2.02 8.00 -11.91
C LEU A 54 -2.70 7.23 -13.05
N PRO A 55 -3.11 7.87 -14.17
CA PRO A 55 -3.55 7.12 -15.35
C PRO A 55 -2.46 6.20 -15.90
N ALA A 56 -1.21 6.66 -15.97
CA ALA A 56 -0.09 5.83 -16.42
C ALA A 56 0.14 4.61 -15.52
N LEU A 57 -0.01 4.76 -14.19
CA LEU A 57 0.02 3.64 -13.26
C LEU A 57 -1.08 2.62 -13.59
N VAL A 58 -2.31 3.08 -13.75
CA VAL A 58 -3.45 2.21 -14.09
C VAL A 58 -3.22 1.48 -15.41
N ASP A 59 -2.77 2.18 -16.45
CA ASP A 59 -2.49 1.59 -17.76
C ASP A 59 -1.36 0.56 -17.68
N SER A 60 -0.28 0.86 -16.94
CA SER A 60 0.82 -0.09 -16.71
C SER A 60 0.35 -1.33 -15.95
N LEU A 61 -0.54 -1.20 -14.97
CA LEU A 61 -1.12 -2.34 -14.27
C LEU A 61 -2.00 -3.17 -15.22
N CYS A 62 -2.86 -2.54 -16.03
CA CYS A 62 -3.68 -3.26 -17.00
C CYS A 62 -2.87 -4.04 -18.07
N GLN A 63 -1.62 -3.66 -18.34
CA GLN A 63 -0.78 -4.27 -19.36
C GLN A 63 0.17 -5.36 -18.83
N GLN A 64 0.33 -5.49 -17.51
CA GLN A 64 1.23 -6.47 -16.92
C GLN A 64 0.47 -7.72 -16.47
N PRO A 65 1.15 -8.87 -16.30
CA PRO A 65 0.53 -10.06 -15.74
C PRO A 65 0.00 -9.82 -14.32
N PRO A 66 -1.05 -10.56 -13.89
CA PRO A 66 -1.58 -10.52 -12.54
C PRO A 66 -0.52 -10.60 -11.44
N ALA A 67 -0.75 -9.83 -10.38
CA ALA A 67 0.17 -9.66 -9.25
C ALA A 67 -0.64 -9.38 -7.97
N ILE A 68 -0.02 -9.59 -6.81
CA ILE A 68 -0.57 -9.14 -5.54
C ILE A 68 0.06 -7.78 -5.22
N ILE A 69 -0.77 -6.79 -4.93
CA ILE A 69 -0.38 -5.39 -4.79
C ILE A 69 -0.81 -4.90 -3.42
N GLY A 70 0.15 -4.68 -2.53
CA GLY A 70 -0.08 -3.94 -1.30
C GLY A 70 0.00 -2.45 -1.55
N ILE A 71 -0.93 -1.70 -0.94
CA ILE A 71 -0.99 -0.25 -1.05
C ILE A 71 -1.06 0.35 0.36
N ASP A 72 -0.13 1.26 0.68
CA ASP A 72 -0.17 2.11 1.87
C ASP A 72 -1.12 3.29 1.66
N ALA A 73 -2.40 2.98 1.68
CA ALA A 73 -3.50 3.93 1.75
C ALA A 73 -4.77 3.20 2.15
N PRO A 74 -5.72 3.86 2.84
CA PRO A 74 -7.05 3.30 3.04
C PRO A 74 -7.73 2.99 1.71
N LEU A 75 -8.08 1.72 1.47
CA LEU A 75 -8.72 1.28 0.22
C LEU A 75 -10.25 1.31 0.30
N SER A 76 -10.79 1.60 1.48
CA SER A 76 -12.23 1.70 1.74
C SER A 76 -12.50 2.80 2.76
N VAL A 77 -13.79 2.96 3.07
CA VAL A 77 -14.31 3.90 4.06
C VAL A 77 -15.15 3.13 5.09
N PRO A 78 -15.59 3.76 6.20
CA PRO A 78 -16.50 3.13 7.14
C PRO A 78 -17.75 2.55 6.46
N LEU A 79 -18.14 1.35 6.90
CA LEU A 79 -19.20 0.54 6.30
C LEU A 79 -20.52 1.28 6.01
N ARG A 80 -20.92 2.24 6.86
CA ARG A 80 -22.18 2.98 6.66
C ARG A 80 -22.23 3.80 5.36
N PHE A 81 -21.10 4.04 4.71
CA PHE A 81 -21.02 4.69 3.40
C PHE A 81 -20.99 3.73 2.21
N MET A 82 -20.95 2.43 2.49
CA MET A 82 -20.95 1.38 1.48
C MET A 82 -22.09 0.38 1.78
N PRO A 83 -23.33 0.86 2.08
CA PRO A 83 -24.41 -0.04 2.50
C PRO A 83 -24.80 -1.04 1.40
N ASP A 84 -24.62 -0.65 0.14
CA ASP A 84 -24.91 -1.45 -1.05
C ASP A 84 -23.71 -2.29 -1.53
N GLY A 85 -22.65 -2.38 -0.72
CA GLY A 85 -21.45 -3.15 -1.01
C GLY A 85 -20.29 -2.33 -1.59
N TYR A 86 -19.08 -2.86 -1.43
CA TYR A 86 -17.83 -2.19 -1.78
C TYR A 86 -17.67 -1.94 -3.28
N GLU A 87 -17.96 -2.94 -4.13
CA GLU A 87 -17.77 -2.81 -5.57
C GLU A 87 -18.64 -1.70 -6.15
N ARG A 88 -19.91 -1.63 -5.74
CA ARG A 88 -20.83 -0.57 -6.16
C ARG A 88 -20.33 0.80 -5.70
N PHE A 89 -19.92 0.91 -4.43
CA PHE A 89 -19.31 2.13 -3.91
C PHE A 89 -18.12 2.60 -4.76
N VAL A 90 -17.17 1.72 -5.07
CA VAL A 90 -16.00 2.08 -5.89
C VAL A 90 -16.40 2.53 -7.30
N ARG A 91 -17.35 1.84 -7.94
CA ARG A 91 -17.79 2.15 -9.32
C ARG A 91 -18.51 3.49 -9.42
N ASP A 92 -19.32 3.81 -8.40
CA ASP A 92 -20.30 4.88 -8.43
C ASP A 92 -19.88 6.10 -7.58
N CYS A 93 -18.79 6.02 -6.80
CA CYS A 93 -18.30 7.15 -6.02
C CYS A 93 -17.96 8.36 -6.91
N ASP A 94 -18.77 9.40 -6.78
CA ASP A 94 -18.70 10.68 -7.49
C ASP A 94 -18.33 11.86 -6.58
N LEU A 95 -18.22 11.60 -5.27
CA LEU A 95 -17.83 12.59 -4.28
C LEU A 95 -16.44 13.14 -4.58
N THR A 96 -16.26 14.45 -4.36
CA THR A 96 -14.94 15.06 -4.24
C THR A 96 -14.25 14.61 -2.95
N ALA A 97 -12.93 14.79 -2.85
CA ALA A 97 -12.20 14.46 -1.63
C ALA A 97 -12.75 15.19 -0.40
N ASP A 98 -13.11 16.47 -0.54
CA ASP A 98 -13.64 17.27 0.58
C ASP A 98 -15.03 16.81 1.00
N GLN A 99 -15.93 16.52 0.04
CA GLN A 99 -17.25 15.94 0.33
C GLN A 99 -17.14 14.57 1.00
N LEU A 100 -16.23 13.71 0.52
CA LEU A 100 -15.96 12.42 1.15
C LEU A 100 -15.54 12.65 2.60
N ARG A 101 -14.55 13.51 2.83
CA ARG A 101 -14.06 13.82 4.18
C ARG A 101 -15.14 14.36 5.10
N GLU A 102 -16.02 15.23 4.63
CA GLU A 102 -17.11 15.77 5.44
C GLU A 102 -18.01 14.67 6.00
N GLN A 103 -18.23 13.61 5.21
CA GLN A 103 -19.04 12.48 5.59
C GLN A 103 -18.32 11.52 6.56
N ILE A 104 -17.03 11.21 6.32
CA ILE A 104 -16.27 10.21 7.09
C ILE A 104 -15.30 10.80 8.12
N ARG A 105 -15.48 12.08 8.49
CA ARG A 105 -14.47 12.87 9.21
C ARG A 105 -13.95 12.16 10.46
N ASP A 106 -12.64 11.87 10.44
CA ASP A 106 -11.90 11.24 11.55
C ASP A 106 -12.48 9.91 12.07
N GLU A 107 -13.38 9.28 11.33
CA GLU A 107 -13.96 8.00 11.72
C GLU A 107 -13.12 6.82 11.26
N LYS A 108 -12.66 6.03 12.22
CA LYS A 108 -11.94 4.78 11.97
C LYS A 108 -12.91 3.67 11.63
N ARG A 109 -12.52 2.82 10.67
CA ARG A 109 -13.10 1.48 10.48
C ARG A 109 -12.73 0.59 11.66
N LYS A 110 -13.41 -0.54 11.82
CA LYS A 110 -13.04 -1.54 12.82
C LYS A 110 -11.64 -2.10 12.54
N CYS A 111 -11.32 -2.36 11.27
CA CYS A 111 -9.98 -2.82 10.86
C CYS A 111 -8.86 -1.80 11.16
N ASP A 112 -9.15 -0.49 11.10
CA ASP A 112 -8.21 0.56 11.50
C ASP A 112 -7.85 0.48 12.99
N THR A 113 -8.84 0.16 13.82
CA THR A 113 -8.65 0.00 15.27
C THR A 113 -7.87 -1.28 15.57
N GLU A 114 -8.24 -2.39 14.94
CA GLU A 114 -7.56 -3.68 15.07
C GLU A 114 -6.09 -3.60 14.66
N ALA A 115 -5.79 -2.97 13.53
CA ALA A 115 -4.43 -2.77 13.04
C ALA A 115 -3.72 -1.58 13.69
N SER A 116 -4.36 -0.85 14.61
CA SER A 116 -3.80 0.35 15.24
C SER A 116 -3.27 1.38 14.23
N THR A 117 -3.95 1.57 13.09
CA THR A 117 -3.50 2.48 12.03
C THR A 117 -3.33 3.91 12.57
N PRO A 118 -2.38 4.70 12.04
CA PRO A 118 -2.13 6.04 12.53
C PRO A 118 -3.29 7.01 12.25
N PHE A 119 -4.01 6.83 11.14
CA PHE A 119 -5.05 7.76 10.69
C PHE A 119 -6.31 7.02 10.25
N ALA A 120 -7.46 7.66 10.49
CA ALA A 120 -8.72 7.29 9.86
C ALA A 120 -8.72 7.65 8.36
N PRO A 121 -9.52 6.99 7.52
CA PRO A 121 -9.62 7.32 6.09
C PRO A 121 -10.04 8.77 5.82
N GLY A 122 -10.86 9.37 6.71
CA GLY A 122 -11.29 10.78 6.66
C GLY A 122 -10.37 11.78 7.35
N ASN A 123 -9.21 11.37 7.86
CA ASN A 123 -8.32 12.25 8.58
C ASN A 123 -7.77 13.37 7.67
N LEU A 124 -7.52 14.56 8.24
CA LEU A 124 -7.02 15.73 7.51
C LEU A 124 -5.72 15.46 6.70
N ARG A 125 -4.87 14.55 7.17
CA ARG A 125 -3.63 14.17 6.48
C ARG A 125 -3.81 13.07 5.42
N MET A 126 -4.93 12.34 5.46
CA MET A 126 -5.11 11.09 4.70
C MET A 126 -6.21 11.18 3.65
N TYR A 127 -7.26 11.99 3.86
CA TYR A 127 -8.48 11.93 3.06
C TYR A 127 -8.29 12.13 1.55
N ARG A 128 -7.30 12.94 1.14
CA ARG A 128 -6.96 13.12 -0.28
C ARG A 128 -6.31 11.85 -0.86
N GLN A 129 -5.48 11.16 -0.09
CA GLN A 129 -4.90 9.86 -0.47
C GLN A 129 -6.00 8.80 -0.58
N THR A 130 -6.87 8.68 0.44
CA THR A 130 -8.04 7.78 0.42
C THR A 130 -8.91 8.02 -0.82
N HIS A 131 -9.28 9.27 -1.09
CA HIS A 131 -10.09 9.62 -2.25
C HIS A 131 -9.39 9.29 -3.57
N ALA A 132 -8.11 9.67 -3.71
CA ALA A 132 -7.36 9.46 -4.94
C ALA A 132 -7.12 7.97 -5.23
N VAL A 133 -6.76 7.15 -4.24
CA VAL A 133 -6.55 5.71 -4.47
C VAL A 133 -7.85 5.04 -4.91
N ILE A 134 -8.98 5.35 -4.27
CA ILE A 134 -10.29 4.79 -4.61
C ILE A 134 -10.71 5.24 -6.02
N THR A 135 -10.71 6.54 -6.29
CA THR A 135 -11.34 7.08 -7.51
C THR A 135 -10.45 7.11 -8.74
N ARG A 136 -9.12 7.17 -8.56
CA ARG A 136 -8.14 7.33 -9.65
C ARG A 136 -7.29 6.08 -9.91
N VAL A 137 -7.28 5.11 -8.99
CA VAL A 137 -6.54 3.84 -9.17
C VAL A 137 -7.49 2.65 -9.14
N ILE A 138 -8.19 2.43 -8.02
CA ILE A 138 -9.04 1.24 -7.84
C ILE A 138 -10.23 1.27 -8.81
N ARG A 139 -10.99 2.37 -8.84
CA ARG A 139 -12.16 2.50 -9.72
C ARG A 139 -11.88 2.21 -11.19
N PRO A 140 -10.85 2.78 -11.84
CA PRO A 140 -10.57 2.44 -13.24
C PRO A 140 -10.07 1.00 -13.42
N LEU A 141 -9.32 0.42 -12.46
CA LEU A 141 -8.94 -0.99 -12.52
C LEU A 141 -10.16 -1.92 -12.43
N VAL A 142 -11.08 -1.65 -11.49
CA VAL A 142 -12.33 -2.41 -11.32
C VAL A 142 -13.22 -2.27 -12.56
N LYS A 143 -13.38 -1.05 -13.11
CA LYS A 143 -14.16 -0.83 -14.34
C LYS A 143 -13.59 -1.55 -15.56
N ARG A 144 -12.28 -1.80 -15.59
CA ARG A 144 -11.59 -2.57 -16.64
C ARG A 144 -11.47 -4.06 -16.33
N HIS A 145 -12.08 -4.54 -15.23
CA HIS A 145 -11.96 -5.91 -14.74
C HIS A 145 -10.51 -6.37 -14.53
N ALA A 146 -9.59 -5.44 -14.24
CA ALA A 146 -8.16 -5.72 -14.11
C ALA A 146 -7.72 -6.02 -12.67
N ALA A 147 -8.55 -5.71 -11.67
CA ALA A 147 -8.21 -5.93 -10.27
C ALA A 147 -9.44 -6.18 -9.40
N SER A 148 -9.23 -6.91 -8.31
CA SER A 148 -10.15 -7.07 -7.18
C SER A 148 -9.50 -6.56 -5.90
N VAL A 149 -10.30 -6.05 -4.96
CA VAL A 149 -9.81 -5.57 -3.65
C VAL A 149 -10.18 -6.57 -2.58
N GLN A 150 -9.19 -7.27 -2.05
CA GLN A 150 -9.40 -8.32 -1.06
C GLN A 150 -9.45 -7.74 0.37
N PRO A 151 -10.34 -8.23 1.25
CA PRO A 151 -11.31 -9.33 1.03
C PRO A 151 -12.71 -8.86 0.60
N MET A 152 -12.89 -7.61 0.17
CA MET A 152 -14.22 -7.04 -0.13
C MET A 152 -14.77 -7.41 -1.51
N MET A 153 -13.96 -8.02 -2.37
CA MET A 153 -14.31 -8.45 -3.72
C MET A 153 -13.67 -9.79 -4.02
N ASP A 154 -14.42 -10.70 -4.63
CA ASP A 154 -13.87 -11.96 -5.12
C ASP A 154 -12.80 -11.72 -6.18
N ALA A 155 -11.71 -12.48 -6.09
CA ALA A 155 -10.59 -12.39 -7.04
C ALA A 155 -10.69 -13.48 -8.11
N SER A 156 -10.63 -13.07 -9.37
CA SER A 156 -10.38 -13.99 -10.48
C SER A 156 -8.87 -14.19 -10.69
N HIS A 157 -8.48 -15.30 -11.31
CA HIS A 157 -7.06 -15.65 -11.54
C HIS A 157 -6.36 -14.74 -12.57
N ASP A 158 -7.12 -14.03 -13.39
CA ASP A 158 -6.66 -13.07 -14.39
C ASP A 158 -6.58 -11.63 -13.88
N GLN A 159 -6.84 -11.41 -12.59
CA GLN A 159 -6.87 -10.08 -11.98
C GLN A 159 -5.72 -9.85 -11.02
N HIS A 160 -5.31 -8.58 -10.90
CA HIS A 160 -4.54 -8.16 -9.74
C HIS A 160 -5.35 -8.32 -8.46
N VAL A 161 -4.67 -8.72 -7.40
CA VAL A 161 -5.23 -8.71 -6.04
C VAL A 161 -4.69 -7.49 -5.32
N LEU A 162 -5.55 -6.53 -4.99
CA LEU A 162 -5.18 -5.35 -4.21
C LEU A 162 -5.48 -5.59 -2.74
N ILE A 163 -4.54 -5.23 -1.86
CA ILE A 163 -4.74 -5.24 -0.41
C ILE A 163 -4.25 -3.95 0.24
N GLU A 164 -4.88 -3.60 1.35
CA GLU A 164 -4.44 -2.49 2.18
C GLU A 164 -3.31 -2.96 3.09
N ALA A 165 -2.12 -2.37 2.94
CA ALA A 165 -0.95 -2.69 3.73
C ALA A 165 -0.53 -1.46 4.56
N CYS A 166 -0.16 -1.64 5.83
CA CYS A 166 0.20 -0.52 6.71
C CYS A 166 1.61 -0.67 7.31
N PRO A 167 2.66 -0.15 6.62
CA PRO A 167 4.03 -0.10 7.12
C PRO A 167 4.17 0.47 8.53
N ALA A 168 3.45 1.56 8.83
CA ALA A 168 3.52 2.20 10.14
C ALA A 168 3.05 1.28 11.28
N SER A 169 2.01 0.47 11.05
CA SER A 169 1.51 -0.50 12.02
C SER A 169 2.48 -1.67 12.20
N SER A 170 3.15 -2.13 11.12
CA SER A 170 4.19 -3.16 11.20
C SER A 170 5.37 -2.70 12.06
N LEU A 171 5.94 -1.53 11.75
CA LEU A 171 7.09 -0.99 12.49
C LEU A 171 6.74 -0.71 13.96
N ARG A 172 5.55 -0.16 14.24
CA ARG A 172 5.10 0.07 15.61
C ARG A 172 4.94 -1.23 16.38
N THR A 173 4.40 -2.27 15.74
CA THR A 173 4.25 -3.59 16.36
C THR A 173 5.61 -4.17 16.71
N ALA A 174 6.55 -4.17 15.76
CA ALA A 174 7.92 -4.62 15.98
C ALA A 174 8.62 -3.87 17.13
N GLY A 175 8.41 -2.55 17.22
CA GLY A 175 8.92 -1.76 18.34
C GLY A 175 8.29 -2.08 19.68
N ARG A 176 6.98 -2.37 19.72
CA ARG A 176 6.27 -2.76 20.95
C ARG A 176 6.69 -4.13 21.46
N VAL A 177 6.96 -5.08 20.57
CA VAL A 177 7.40 -6.44 20.93
C VAL A 177 8.91 -6.57 21.12
N GLY A 178 9.66 -5.47 21.03
CA GLY A 178 11.09 -5.42 21.30
C GLY A 178 11.99 -5.97 20.19
N GLU A 179 11.44 -6.22 18.99
CA GLU A 179 12.22 -6.73 17.85
C GLU A 179 13.01 -5.65 17.11
N LEU A 180 12.55 -4.39 17.22
CA LEU A 180 13.13 -3.25 16.52
C LEU A 180 13.14 -2.04 17.45
N GLU A 181 14.31 -1.46 17.72
CA GLU A 181 14.39 -0.17 18.40
C GLU A 181 13.95 0.95 17.44
N LEU A 182 12.64 1.20 17.37
CA LEU A 182 12.05 2.14 16.43
C LEU A 182 12.27 3.59 16.87
N ARG A 183 13.10 4.31 16.11
CA ARG A 183 13.28 5.77 16.18
C ARG A 183 12.72 6.44 14.92
N PRO A 184 12.58 7.78 14.87
CA PRO A 184 12.21 8.47 13.64
C PRO A 184 13.18 8.18 12.49
N TYR A 185 12.67 7.70 11.35
CA TYR A 185 13.46 7.37 10.17
C TYR A 185 13.18 8.28 8.97
N LYS A 186 12.08 9.05 9.01
CA LYS A 186 11.75 10.07 8.00
C LYS A 186 12.47 11.37 8.34
N GLY A 187 13.33 11.85 7.45
CA GLY A 187 14.14 13.05 7.65
C GLY A 187 15.47 13.02 6.90
N ARG A 188 16.14 14.18 6.87
CA ARG A 188 17.36 14.43 6.07
C ARG A 188 18.68 14.20 6.82
N SER A 189 18.65 14.02 8.15
CA SER A 189 19.89 13.87 8.93
C SER A 189 20.51 12.48 8.80
N ALA A 190 21.78 12.36 9.18
CA ALA A 190 22.49 11.09 9.23
C ALA A 190 21.81 10.08 10.16
N GLU A 191 21.22 10.51 11.27
CA GLU A 191 20.47 9.64 12.20
C GLU A 191 19.23 9.04 11.54
N HIS A 192 18.47 9.83 10.76
CA HIS A 192 17.32 9.28 10.02
C HIS A 192 17.78 8.25 8.99
N ARG A 193 18.90 8.51 8.30
CA ARG A 193 19.49 7.56 7.36
C ARG A 193 19.96 6.27 8.06
N LYS A 194 20.58 6.40 9.22
CA LYS A 194 21.00 5.27 10.05
C LYS A 194 19.80 4.45 10.50
N GLN A 195 18.71 5.10 10.92
CA GLN A 195 17.49 4.40 11.29
C GLN A 195 16.85 3.66 10.10
N ARG A 196 16.86 4.23 8.89
CA ARG A 196 16.45 3.50 7.68
C ARG A 196 17.28 2.25 7.44
N ALA A 197 18.59 2.29 7.74
CA ALA A 197 19.45 1.11 7.64
C ALA A 197 19.10 0.05 8.69
N VAL A 198 18.85 0.46 9.94
CA VAL A 198 18.40 -0.45 11.01
C VAL A 198 17.09 -1.15 10.62
N ILE A 199 16.12 -0.42 10.09
CA ILE A 199 14.85 -1.01 9.62
C ILE A 199 15.09 -1.97 8.46
N LEU A 200 15.91 -1.60 7.48
CA LEU A 200 16.22 -2.47 6.34
C LEU A 200 16.91 -3.77 6.78
N ASP A 201 17.89 -3.68 7.67
CA ASP A 201 18.60 -4.85 8.20
C ASP A 201 17.66 -5.75 8.99
N TRP A 202 16.76 -5.18 9.78
CA TRP A 202 15.70 -5.92 10.46
C TRP A 202 14.74 -6.62 9.47
N LEU A 203 14.30 -5.95 8.40
CA LEU A 203 13.45 -6.59 7.38
C LEU A 203 14.14 -7.80 6.72
N MET A 204 15.45 -7.71 6.49
CA MET A 204 16.26 -8.81 5.95
C MET A 204 16.33 -10.04 6.88
N THR A 205 15.98 -9.88 8.16
CA THR A 205 15.83 -11.01 9.10
C THR A 205 14.46 -11.67 9.05
N LYS A 206 13.42 -10.98 8.55
CA LYS A 206 12.03 -11.46 8.55
C LYS A 206 11.69 -12.33 7.35
N ARG A 207 12.27 -12.02 6.20
CA ARG A 207 12.23 -12.82 4.98
C ARG A 207 13.63 -12.87 4.39
N VAL A 208 13.91 -13.88 3.59
CA VAL A 208 15.11 -13.86 2.75
C VAL A 208 14.91 -12.78 1.70
N LEU A 209 15.39 -11.57 2.03
CA LEU A 209 15.36 -10.40 1.15
C LEU A 209 16.72 -10.28 0.48
N ASP A 210 16.75 -10.55 -0.83
CA ASP A 210 17.89 -10.19 -1.66
C ASP A 210 17.67 -8.77 -2.19
N VAL A 211 18.41 -7.81 -1.62
CA VAL A 211 18.35 -6.38 -2.00
C VAL A 211 19.70 -5.96 -2.56
N PRO A 212 19.81 -5.77 -3.89
CA PRO A 212 21.06 -5.29 -4.50
C PRO A 212 21.53 -3.96 -3.92
N ASP A 213 22.84 -3.75 -3.82
CA ASP A 213 23.46 -2.54 -3.23
C ASP A 213 22.94 -1.22 -3.86
N ARG A 214 22.66 -1.25 -5.16
CA ARG A 214 22.06 -0.12 -5.87
C ARG A 214 20.69 0.24 -5.28
N LEU A 215 19.83 -0.75 -5.01
CA LEU A 215 18.51 -0.53 -4.42
C LEU A 215 18.61 -0.17 -2.94
N ARG A 216 19.56 -0.79 -2.21
CA ARG A 216 19.87 -0.40 -0.83
C ARG A 216 20.17 1.09 -0.71
N ARG A 217 20.99 1.66 -1.61
CA ARG A 217 21.22 3.12 -1.62
C ARG A 217 19.94 3.92 -1.83
N ARG A 218 19.08 3.54 -2.79
CA ARG A 218 17.80 4.25 -3.03
C ARG A 218 16.91 4.26 -1.78
N LEU A 219 16.78 3.12 -1.11
CA LEU A 219 16.00 2.98 0.13
C LEU A 219 16.52 3.89 1.24
N LEU A 220 17.84 3.98 1.38
CA LEU A 220 18.46 4.72 2.47
C LEU A 220 18.61 6.22 2.17
N ASP A 221 18.75 6.63 0.91
CA ASP A 221 18.96 8.02 0.52
C ASP A 221 17.64 8.78 0.30
N ASN A 222 16.51 8.07 0.17
CA ASN A 222 15.19 8.69 0.19
C ASN A 222 14.85 9.23 1.58
N SER A 223 15.02 10.54 1.78
CA SER A 223 14.79 11.19 3.08
C SER A 223 13.32 11.19 3.53
N GLY A 224 12.37 11.01 2.59
CA GLY A 224 10.94 10.90 2.91
C GLY A 224 10.60 9.62 3.65
N GLY A 225 11.41 8.57 3.51
CA GLY A 225 11.10 7.22 3.99
C GLY A 225 10.14 6.46 3.06
N ASP A 226 9.54 7.14 2.10
CA ASP A 226 8.57 6.65 1.12
C ASP A 226 9.09 5.40 0.36
N ALA A 227 10.37 5.41 -0.02
CA ALA A 227 11.00 4.26 -0.67
C ALA A 227 11.00 3.02 0.24
N LEU A 228 11.36 3.20 1.52
CA LEU A 228 11.41 2.14 2.51
C LEU A 228 10.00 1.65 2.87
N ASP A 229 9.03 2.57 2.95
CA ASP A 229 7.62 2.23 3.20
C ASP A 229 7.06 1.37 2.07
N SER A 230 7.40 1.65 0.81
CA SER A 230 7.02 0.79 -0.32
C SER A 230 7.62 -0.63 -0.23
N LEU A 231 8.84 -0.77 0.30
CA LEU A 231 9.47 -2.07 0.52
C LEU A 231 8.78 -2.82 1.65
N ILE A 232 8.51 -2.16 2.78
CA ILE A 232 7.77 -2.76 3.90
C ILE A 232 6.39 -3.22 3.40
N CYS A 233 5.72 -2.40 2.60
CA CYS A 233 4.46 -2.73 1.95
C CYS A 233 4.57 -4.00 1.09
N ALA A 234 5.65 -4.18 0.32
CA ALA A 234 5.91 -5.41 -0.44
C ALA A 234 6.12 -6.63 0.46
N VAL A 235 6.83 -6.49 1.59
CA VAL A 235 7.02 -7.59 2.56
C VAL A 235 5.70 -7.98 3.22
N ILE A 236 4.91 -7.00 3.67
CA ILE A 236 3.54 -7.24 4.20
C ILE A 236 2.73 -8.03 3.18
N THR A 237 2.78 -7.62 1.91
CA THR A 237 2.05 -8.25 0.82
C THR A 237 2.46 -9.71 0.60
N ALA A 238 3.76 -9.97 0.65
CA ALA A 238 4.29 -11.33 0.54
C ALA A 238 3.81 -12.23 1.68
N CYS A 239 3.75 -11.72 2.93
CA CYS A 239 3.23 -12.46 4.08
C CYS A 239 1.71 -12.66 3.98
N ALA A 240 0.97 -11.61 3.63
CA ALA A 240 -0.48 -11.62 3.47
C ALA A 240 -0.96 -12.63 2.43
N ARG A 241 -0.15 -12.97 1.42
CA ARG A 241 -0.46 -13.96 0.38
C ARG A 241 -1.01 -15.28 0.93
N ARG A 242 -0.50 -15.73 2.08
CA ARG A 242 -0.94 -16.99 2.73
C ARG A 242 -2.35 -16.90 3.29
N ASP A 243 -2.79 -15.69 3.61
CA ASP A 243 -4.07 -15.40 4.27
C ASP A 243 -5.16 -14.93 3.30
N LEU A 244 -4.83 -14.62 2.04
CA LEU A 244 -5.78 -14.01 1.09
C LEU A 244 -7.02 -14.88 0.83
N ASN A 245 -6.88 -16.20 0.92
CA ASN A 245 -7.98 -17.14 0.73
C ASN A 245 -8.54 -17.69 2.06
N SER A 246 -8.04 -17.19 3.19
CA SER A 246 -8.50 -17.63 4.51
C SER A 246 -9.80 -16.92 4.87
N PRO A 247 -10.77 -17.61 5.49
CA PRO A 247 -11.96 -16.97 6.04
C PRO A 247 -11.58 -15.79 6.94
N CYS A 248 -12.27 -14.67 6.79
CA CYS A 248 -12.05 -13.48 7.61
C CYS A 248 -13.33 -13.10 8.36
N ALA A 249 -13.24 -12.10 9.24
CA ALA A 249 -14.42 -11.66 9.97
C ALA A 249 -15.41 -10.93 9.05
N ASP A 250 -16.71 -10.99 9.32
CA ASP A 250 -17.75 -10.31 8.51
C ASP A 250 -17.43 -8.83 8.22
N HIS A 251 -16.91 -8.10 9.21
CA HIS A 251 -16.55 -6.71 9.00
C HIS A 251 -15.37 -6.53 8.04
N HIS A 252 -14.44 -7.49 7.94
CA HIS A 252 -13.37 -7.44 6.95
C HIS A 252 -13.90 -7.55 5.52
N GLU A 253 -14.88 -8.42 5.27
CA GLU A 253 -15.51 -8.59 3.94
C GLU A 253 -16.32 -7.34 3.55
N ARG A 254 -16.80 -6.57 4.53
CA ARG A 254 -17.70 -5.45 4.28
C ARG A 254 -17.03 -4.08 4.25
N GLU A 255 -16.00 -3.86 5.08
CA GLU A 255 -15.26 -2.59 5.14
C GLU A 255 -13.74 -2.74 5.01
N GLY A 256 -13.23 -3.95 4.74
CA GLY A 256 -11.83 -4.20 4.40
C GLY A 256 -10.98 -4.68 5.56
N ARG A 257 -9.77 -5.13 5.24
CA ARG A 257 -8.75 -5.61 6.18
C ARG A 257 -7.44 -4.88 5.96
N VAL A 258 -6.83 -4.44 7.05
CA VAL A 258 -5.48 -3.84 7.02
C VAL A 258 -4.46 -4.92 7.34
N PHE A 259 -3.57 -5.19 6.40
CA PHE A 259 -2.46 -6.13 6.57
C PHE A 259 -1.23 -5.39 7.10
N PHE A 260 -0.60 -5.95 8.13
CA PHE A 260 0.59 -5.35 8.76
C PHE A 260 1.54 -6.39 9.39
N LYS A 261 1.22 -7.68 9.28
CA LYS A 261 2.07 -8.76 9.80
C LYS A 261 3.23 -9.04 8.87
N LEU A 262 4.36 -9.46 9.43
CA LEU A 262 5.60 -9.76 8.69
C LEU A 262 6.09 -11.21 8.91
N ASP A 263 5.28 -12.04 9.58
CA ASP A 263 5.49 -13.46 9.85
C ASP A 263 4.56 -14.36 9.03
#